data_AF-A0A239QN73-F1
#
_entry.id   AF-A0A239QN73-F1
#
_cell.length_a   1.000
_cell.length_b   1.000
_cell.length_c   1.000
_cell.angle_alpha   90.00
_cell.angle_beta   90.00
_cell.angle_gamma   90.00
#
_symmetry.space_group_name_H-M   'P 1'
#
loop_
_entity.id
_entity.type
_entity.pdbx_description
1 polymer ?
#
loop_
_entity_poly.entity_id
_entity_poly.type
_entity_poly.pdbx_seq_one_letter_code
_entity_poly.pdbx_strand_id
1 'polypeptide(L)'
;MADGKKIRKYLLRIVEILFSVALLVMLAVSLILAKPQEDKNISPDVKPAAETGTALRIDNESDLVQLDFPAPMMCFQNSSSMTFVGATCADTPVPGGYGRVVITNWQTPEGEDIALQSIWPADTLNMLEDGFHFMPYAGPTFFGNTSVRMENDQYIRLHTTTDQALYVVILPRSLSKQVSSLCGFLKLYTIRNDNEQ
;
A
#
# COMPACT_ATOMS: atom_id res chain seq x y z
N MET A 1 -70.82 -27.70 -12.56
CA MET A 1 -69.87 -27.22 -11.52
C MET A 1 -68.41 -27.26 -12.03
N ALA A 2 -68.06 -26.46 -13.06
CA ALA A 2 -66.70 -26.49 -13.66
C ALA A 2 -66.00 -25.12 -13.73
N ASP A 3 -66.72 -24.01 -13.51
CA ASP A 3 -66.17 -22.65 -13.69
C ASP A 3 -65.44 -22.08 -12.47
N GLY A 4 -65.92 -22.37 -11.25
CA GLY A 4 -65.31 -21.84 -10.02
C GLY A 4 -63.85 -22.30 -9.81
N LYS A 5 -63.50 -23.50 -10.31
CA LYS A 5 -62.14 -24.06 -10.20
C LYS A 5 -61.16 -23.38 -11.18
N LYS A 6 -61.65 -22.93 -12.35
CA LYS A 6 -60.87 -22.18 -13.32
C LYS A 6 -60.64 -20.75 -12.84
N ILE A 7 -61.69 -20.08 -12.35
CA ILE A 7 -61.61 -18.72 -11.80
C ILE A 7 -60.62 -18.66 -10.63
N ARG A 8 -60.68 -19.62 -9.70
CA ARG A 8 -59.74 -19.71 -8.57
C ARG A 8 -58.29 -19.89 -9.04
N LYS A 9 -58.06 -20.64 -10.12
CA LYS A 9 -56.73 -20.87 -10.71
C LYS A 9 -56.18 -19.62 -11.40
N TYR A 10 -57.03 -18.84 -12.07
CA TYR A 10 -56.64 -17.55 -12.63
C TYR A 10 -56.33 -16.54 -11.53
N LEU A 11 -57.14 -16.51 -10.47
CA LEU A 11 -56.94 -15.60 -9.34
C LEU A 11 -55.63 -15.92 -8.60
N LEU A 12 -55.32 -17.20 -8.39
CA LEU A 12 -54.03 -17.64 -7.84
C LEU A 12 -52.84 -17.22 -8.72
N ARG A 13 -52.92 -17.39 -10.04
CA ARG A 13 -51.86 -16.95 -10.96
C ARG A 13 -51.66 -15.43 -10.94
N ILE A 14 -52.75 -14.66 -10.84
CA ILE A 14 -52.66 -13.20 -10.74
C ILE A 14 -51.96 -12.80 -9.45
N VAL A 15 -52.28 -13.46 -8.33
CA VAL A 15 -51.62 -13.25 -7.04
C VAL A 15 -50.14 -13.63 -7.09
N GLU A 16 -49.78 -14.74 -7.74
CA GLU A 16 -48.39 -15.16 -7.94
C GLU A 16 -47.59 -14.14 -8.75
N ILE A 17 -48.17 -13.61 -9.83
CA ILE A 17 -47.54 -12.58 -10.66
C ILE A 17 -47.37 -11.28 -9.87
N LEU A 18 -48.40 -10.85 -9.13
CA LEU A 18 -48.33 -9.68 -8.26
C LEU A 18 -47.25 -9.84 -7.19
N PHE A 19 -47.14 -11.02 -6.60
CA PHE A 19 -46.11 -11.32 -5.61
C PHE A 19 -44.70 -11.28 -6.22
N SER A 20 -44.52 -11.85 -7.42
CA SER A 20 -43.24 -11.81 -8.15
C SER A 20 -42.84 -10.38 -8.51
N VAL A 21 -43.78 -9.55 -8.97
CA VAL A 21 -43.53 -8.13 -9.26
C VAL A 21 -43.19 -7.37 -7.98
N ALA A 22 -43.91 -7.59 -6.88
CA ALA A 22 -43.61 -6.97 -5.60
C ALA A 22 -42.20 -7.33 -5.08
N LEU A 23 -41.78 -8.59 -5.27
CA LEU A 23 -40.47 -9.06 -4.88
C LEU A 23 -39.36 -8.44 -5.74
N LEU A 24 -39.61 -8.26 -7.04
CA LEU A 24 -38.68 -7.58 -7.96
C LEU A 24 -38.55 -6.09 -7.63
N VAL A 25 -39.64 -5.42 -7.26
CA VAL A 25 -39.63 -4.03 -6.79
C VAL A 25 -38.87 -3.91 -5.47
N MET A 26 -39.09 -4.79 -4.50
CA MET A 26 -38.31 -4.80 -3.25
C MET A 26 -36.82 -5.00 -3.52
N LEU A 27 -36.45 -5.92 -4.41
CA LEU A 27 -35.06 -6.18 -4.74
C LEU A 27 -34.40 -4.99 -5.45
N ALA A 28 -35.12 -4.32 -6.35
CA ALA A 28 -34.67 -3.08 -6.99
C ALA A 28 -34.48 -1.96 -5.96
N VAL A 29 -35.39 -1.82 -5.01
CA VAL A 29 -35.28 -0.85 -3.90
C VAL A 29 -34.10 -1.18 -3.00
N SER A 30 -33.89 -2.45 -2.63
CA SER A 30 -32.72 -2.89 -1.87
C SER A 30 -31.40 -2.62 -2.61
N LEU A 31 -31.34 -2.81 -3.94
CA LEU A 31 -30.14 -2.49 -4.73
C LEU A 31 -29.85 -0.99 -4.81
N ILE A 32 -30.89 -0.16 -4.84
CA ILE A 32 -30.75 1.31 -4.82
C ILE A 32 -30.29 1.78 -3.43
N LEU A 33 -30.83 1.20 -2.35
CA LEU A 33 -30.42 1.47 -0.97
C LEU A 33 -29.06 0.88 -0.61
N ALA A 34 -28.65 -0.20 -1.28
CA ALA A 34 -27.34 -0.82 -1.14
C ALA A 34 -26.27 -0.15 -2.00
N LYS A 35 -26.60 0.92 -2.76
CA LYS A 35 -25.53 1.84 -3.14
C LYS A 35 -24.87 2.28 -1.84
N PRO A 36 -23.54 2.11 -1.71
CA PRO A 36 -22.84 2.67 -0.56
C PRO A 36 -23.26 4.12 -0.50
N GLN A 37 -23.79 4.56 0.64
CA GLN A 37 -23.86 5.98 0.87
C GLN A 37 -22.42 6.45 0.67
N GLU A 38 -22.17 7.25 -0.37
CA GLU A 38 -20.95 8.03 -0.42
C GLU A 38 -20.95 8.80 0.89
N ASP A 39 -20.10 8.37 1.82
CA ASP A 39 -19.94 9.01 3.11
C ASP A 39 -19.60 10.46 2.82
N LYS A 40 -20.63 11.31 2.90
CA LYS A 40 -20.48 12.76 2.95
C LYS A 40 -19.66 13.02 4.21
N ASN A 41 -18.44 13.49 3.99
CA ASN A 41 -17.45 13.88 4.99
C ASN A 41 -16.77 12.73 5.75
N ILE A 42 -16.10 11.85 5.02
CA ILE A 42 -14.70 11.64 5.40
C ILE A 42 -13.95 12.79 4.74
N SER A 43 -13.84 13.94 5.43
CA SER A 43 -12.68 14.79 5.15
C SER A 43 -11.49 13.84 5.23
N PRO A 44 -10.62 13.76 4.20
CA PRO A 44 -9.36 13.06 4.39
C PRO A 44 -8.80 13.61 5.70
N ASP A 45 -8.45 12.72 6.62
CA ASP A 45 -7.62 13.11 7.75
C ASP A 45 -6.35 13.65 7.09
N VAL A 46 -6.33 14.96 6.84
CA VAL A 46 -5.21 15.65 6.21
C VAL A 46 -4.15 15.63 7.27
N LYS A 47 -3.41 14.51 7.33
CA LYS A 47 -2.15 14.44 8.04
C LYS A 47 -1.39 15.70 7.65
N PRO A 48 -0.87 16.45 8.63
CA PRO A 48 -0.31 17.78 8.37
C PRO A 48 0.73 17.64 7.27
N ALA A 49 0.49 18.31 6.14
CA ALA A 49 1.44 18.34 5.04
C ALA A 49 2.76 18.92 5.55
N ALA A 50 3.86 18.17 5.41
CA ALA A 50 5.17 18.66 5.76
C ALA A 50 5.54 19.85 4.85
N GLU A 51 6.28 20.82 5.39
CA GLU A 51 6.89 21.88 4.60
C GLU A 51 7.87 21.27 3.59
N THR A 52 7.88 21.80 2.36
CA THR A 52 8.76 21.31 1.30
C THR A 52 10.23 21.50 1.69
N GLY A 53 10.98 20.40 1.79
CA GLY A 53 12.42 20.36 1.98
C GLY A 53 13.17 20.31 0.64
N THR A 54 14.40 20.79 0.65
CA THR A 54 15.31 20.67 -0.49
C THR A 54 15.71 19.21 -0.67
N ALA A 55 15.75 18.73 -1.93
CA ALA A 55 16.25 17.39 -2.23
C ALA A 55 17.69 17.21 -1.70
N LEU A 56 17.90 16.18 -0.90
CA LEU A 56 19.17 15.89 -0.23
C LEU A 56 19.71 14.55 -0.72
N ARG A 57 21.00 14.53 -1.06
CA ARG A 57 21.75 13.32 -1.38
C ARG A 57 22.78 13.07 -0.30
N ILE A 58 22.85 11.82 0.15
CA ILE A 58 23.80 11.34 1.15
C ILE A 58 24.60 10.20 0.53
N ASP A 59 25.93 10.26 0.65
CA ASP A 59 26.82 9.20 0.17
C ASP A 59 27.31 8.28 1.30
N ASN A 60 27.24 8.71 2.57
CA ASN A 60 27.64 7.89 3.72
C ASN A 60 26.45 7.49 4.60
N GLU A 61 26.42 6.25 5.08
CA GLU A 61 25.35 5.75 5.95
C GLU A 61 25.23 6.53 7.26
N SER A 62 26.36 6.99 7.83
CA SER A 62 26.37 7.78 9.08
C SER A 62 25.62 9.11 8.98
N ASP A 63 25.52 9.66 7.78
CA ASP A 63 24.89 10.95 7.54
C ASP A 63 23.36 10.82 7.39
N LEU A 64 22.81 9.59 7.36
CA LEU A 64 21.36 9.35 7.30
C LEU A 64 20.58 10.05 8.42
N VAL A 65 21.24 10.36 9.54
CA VAL A 65 20.64 11.13 10.66
C VAL A 65 20.27 12.56 10.28
N GLN A 66 20.85 13.09 9.20
CA GLN A 66 20.59 14.44 8.69
C GLN A 66 19.30 14.50 7.85
N LEU A 67 18.72 13.34 7.50
CA LEU A 67 17.45 13.31 6.79
C LEU A 67 16.33 13.69 7.74
N ASP A 68 15.65 14.77 7.43
CA ASP A 68 14.40 15.12 8.09
C ASP A 68 13.28 14.24 7.48
N PHE A 69 13.09 13.03 7.98
CA PHE A 69 12.00 12.14 7.54
C PHE A 69 10.94 11.99 8.64
N PRO A 70 9.65 12.30 8.39
CA PRO A 70 8.61 12.34 9.43
C PRO A 70 8.22 10.99 10.07
N ALA A 71 8.81 9.89 9.62
CA ALA A 71 8.51 8.54 10.08
C ALA A 71 9.81 7.74 10.26
N PRO A 72 9.78 6.55 10.88
CA PRO A 72 10.92 5.65 10.87
C PRO A 72 11.28 5.25 9.44
N MET A 73 12.56 5.24 9.10
CA MET A 73 13.05 4.77 7.80
C MET A 73 13.32 3.27 7.81
N MET A 74 13.07 2.61 6.69
CA MET A 74 13.50 1.24 6.48
C MET A 74 14.96 1.18 6.04
N CYS A 75 15.79 0.48 6.81
CA CYS A 75 17.20 0.20 6.52
C CYS A 75 17.53 -1.27 6.77
N PHE A 76 18.66 -1.72 6.24
CA PHE A 76 19.24 -2.99 6.66
C PHE A 76 19.87 -2.87 8.04
N GLN A 77 19.84 -3.95 8.80
CA GLN A 77 20.55 -4.06 10.07
C GLN A 77 22.07 -4.04 9.86
N ASN A 78 22.83 -3.50 10.83
CA ASN A 78 24.29 -3.50 10.82
C ASN A 78 24.91 -4.92 10.79
N SER A 79 24.13 -5.96 11.14
CA SER A 79 24.54 -7.37 11.03
C SER A 79 24.33 -7.95 9.63
N SER A 80 23.68 -7.22 8.72
CA SER A 80 23.56 -7.61 7.33
C SER A 80 24.91 -7.42 6.63
N SER A 81 25.24 -8.30 5.70
CA SER A 81 26.43 -8.15 4.85
C SER A 81 26.21 -7.16 3.70
N MET A 82 25.25 -6.23 3.84
CA MET A 82 24.87 -5.26 2.82
C MET A 82 25.81 -4.06 2.88
N THR A 83 26.20 -3.56 1.70
CA THR A 83 27.01 -2.35 1.59
C THR A 83 26.11 -1.18 1.23
N PHE A 84 26.12 -0.11 2.04
CA PHE A 84 25.42 1.12 1.72
C PHE A 84 26.11 1.83 0.55
N VAL A 85 25.33 2.25 -0.44
CA VAL A 85 25.81 2.96 -1.64
C VAL A 85 25.48 4.45 -1.60
N GLY A 86 24.32 4.80 -1.06
CA GLY A 86 23.86 6.18 -0.97
C GLY A 86 22.37 6.29 -0.73
N ALA A 87 21.93 7.47 -0.32
CA ALA A 87 20.54 7.78 -0.10
C ALA A 87 20.13 9.10 -0.75
N THR A 88 18.86 9.20 -1.12
CA THR A 88 18.24 10.41 -1.62
C THR A 88 16.94 10.66 -0.89
N CYS A 89 16.70 11.89 -0.45
CA CYS A 89 15.44 12.33 0.11
C CYS A 89 14.86 13.43 -0.78
N ALA A 90 13.61 13.29 -1.18
CA ALA A 90 12.93 14.26 -2.02
C ALA A 90 11.43 14.33 -1.71
N ASP A 91 10.87 15.53 -1.89
CA ASP A 91 9.45 15.77 -1.77
C ASP A 91 8.76 15.70 -3.12
N THR A 92 7.59 15.09 -3.15
CA THR A 92 6.77 14.90 -4.34
C THR A 92 5.35 15.38 -4.04
N PRO A 93 4.70 16.13 -4.95
CA PRO A 93 3.33 16.58 -4.75
C PRO A 93 2.37 15.40 -4.73
N VAL A 94 1.48 15.38 -3.73
CA VAL A 94 0.40 14.38 -3.58
C VAL A 94 -0.92 15.08 -3.24
N PRO A 95 -2.09 14.44 -3.44
CA PRO A 95 -3.36 15.03 -3.03
C PRO A 95 -3.32 15.41 -1.53
N GLY A 96 -3.57 16.68 -1.23
CA GLY A 96 -3.55 17.20 0.15
C GLY A 96 -2.21 17.75 0.64
N GLY A 97 -1.14 17.72 -0.16
CA GLY A 97 0.14 18.34 0.22
C GLY A 97 1.34 17.77 -0.52
N TYR A 98 2.37 17.38 0.25
CA TYR A 98 3.59 16.75 -0.25
C TYR A 98 3.82 15.43 0.47
N GLY A 99 4.20 14.42 -0.30
CA GLY A 99 4.76 13.19 0.22
C GLY A 99 6.28 13.27 0.17
N ARG A 100 6.95 12.73 1.18
CA ARG A 100 8.42 12.65 1.24
C ARG A 100 8.85 11.22 0.94
N VAL A 101 9.85 11.06 0.08
CA VAL A 101 10.44 9.77 -0.25
C VAL A 101 11.89 9.78 0.14
N VAL A 102 12.29 8.81 0.95
CA VAL A 102 13.68 8.45 1.12
C VAL A 102 13.95 7.15 0.38
N ILE A 103 14.91 7.17 -0.53
CA ILE A 103 15.44 6.00 -1.21
C ILE A 103 16.85 5.75 -0.67
N THR A 104 17.11 4.56 -0.14
CA THR A 104 18.45 4.10 0.20
C THR A 104 18.84 2.96 -0.74
N ASN A 105 20.03 3.05 -1.31
CA ASN A 105 20.57 2.07 -2.24
C ASN A 105 21.65 1.26 -1.53
N TRP A 106 21.59 -0.05 -1.72
CA TRP A 106 22.44 -1.04 -1.08
C TRP A 106 22.94 -2.04 -2.10
N GLN A 107 24.05 -2.70 -1.80
CA GLN A 107 24.58 -3.80 -2.59
C GLN A 107 24.74 -5.05 -1.75
N THR A 108 24.38 -6.21 -2.32
CA THR A 108 24.71 -7.50 -1.73
C THR A 108 26.22 -7.75 -1.79
N PRO A 109 26.76 -8.72 -1.03
CA PRO A 109 28.17 -9.12 -1.14
C PRO A 109 28.58 -9.53 -2.56
N GLU A 110 27.64 -10.01 -3.36
CA GLU A 110 27.81 -10.40 -4.75
C GLU A 110 27.72 -9.22 -5.74
N GLY A 111 27.41 -8.02 -5.26
CA GLY A 111 27.32 -6.80 -6.06
C GLY A 111 25.96 -6.54 -6.71
N GLU A 112 24.91 -7.25 -6.30
CA GLU A 112 23.54 -7.01 -6.79
C GLU A 112 22.93 -5.80 -6.07
N ASP A 113 22.33 -4.89 -6.83
CA ASP A 113 21.73 -3.66 -6.28
C ASP A 113 20.35 -3.94 -5.65
N ILE A 114 20.11 -3.36 -4.47
CA ILE A 114 18.83 -3.37 -3.77
C ILE A 114 18.48 -1.94 -3.38
N ALA A 115 17.27 -1.51 -3.72
CA ALA A 115 16.73 -0.22 -3.29
C ALA A 115 15.66 -0.41 -2.21
N LEU A 116 15.79 0.34 -1.12
CA LEU A 116 14.78 0.45 -0.08
C LEU A 116 14.16 1.84 -0.16
N GLN A 117 12.84 1.93 -0.18
CA GLN A 117 12.11 3.19 -0.16
C GLN A 117 11.27 3.29 1.11
N SER A 118 11.34 4.45 1.76
CA SER A 118 10.43 4.86 2.83
C SER A 118 9.65 6.06 2.34
N ILE A 119 8.33 5.93 2.27
CA ILE A 119 7.42 6.89 1.65
C ILE A 119 6.44 7.36 2.72
N TRP A 120 6.37 8.66 2.96
CA TRP A 120 5.40 9.27 3.86
C TRP A 120 4.50 10.24 3.08
N PRO A 121 3.19 10.32 3.37
CA PRO A 121 2.45 9.50 4.34
C PRO A 121 2.12 8.08 3.83
N ALA A 122 1.68 7.18 4.73
CA ALA A 122 1.48 5.76 4.42
C ALA A 122 0.47 5.45 3.31
N ASP A 123 -0.46 6.35 3.03
CA ASP A 123 -1.56 6.20 2.09
C ASP A 123 -1.20 6.62 0.64
N THR A 124 0.02 7.09 0.39
CA THR A 124 0.47 7.50 -0.95
C THR A 124 0.94 6.34 -1.81
N LEU A 125 0.08 5.34 -2.00
CA LEU A 125 0.33 4.20 -2.90
C LEU A 125 0.52 4.63 -4.36
N ASN A 126 -0.02 5.80 -4.73
CA ASN A 126 0.16 6.43 -6.04
C ASN A 126 1.61 6.86 -6.33
N MET A 127 2.50 6.85 -5.34
CA MET A 127 3.92 7.13 -5.51
C MET A 127 4.74 5.88 -5.87
N LEU A 128 4.12 4.71 -5.85
CA LEU A 128 4.76 3.48 -6.28
C LEU A 128 4.92 3.46 -7.81
N GLU A 129 6.05 2.96 -8.28
CA GLU A 129 6.33 2.83 -9.71
C GLU A 129 5.31 1.91 -10.42
N ASP A 130 4.92 2.22 -11.65
CA ASP A 130 4.07 1.35 -12.45
C ASP A 130 4.83 0.15 -13.04
N GLY A 131 4.12 -0.72 -13.76
CA GLY A 131 4.74 -1.81 -14.53
C GLY A 131 5.02 -3.09 -13.75
N PHE A 132 4.56 -3.20 -12.51
CA PHE A 132 4.61 -4.43 -11.72
C PHE A 132 3.27 -5.17 -11.74
N HIS A 133 3.32 -6.51 -11.75
CA HIS A 133 2.15 -7.38 -11.69
C HIS A 133 2.03 -8.03 -10.31
N PHE A 134 0.79 -8.12 -9.80
CA PHE A 134 0.50 -8.76 -8.53
C PHE A 134 0.79 -10.27 -8.57
N MET A 135 1.47 -10.79 -7.56
CA MET A 135 1.75 -12.21 -7.41
C MET A 135 0.79 -12.87 -6.41
N PRO A 136 0.20 -14.03 -6.73
CA PRO A 136 -0.87 -14.64 -5.93
C PRO A 136 -0.36 -15.41 -4.69
N TYR A 137 0.79 -15.04 -4.14
CA TYR A 137 1.37 -15.64 -2.94
C TYR A 137 1.91 -14.57 -2.00
N ALA A 138 1.87 -14.86 -0.70
CA ALA A 138 2.26 -13.90 0.32
C ALA A 138 3.72 -13.48 0.15
N GLY A 139 3.98 -12.18 0.27
CA GLY A 139 5.33 -11.66 0.42
C GLY A 139 5.90 -12.01 1.80
N PRO A 140 7.22 -11.93 1.99
CA PRO A 140 7.82 -12.08 3.31
C PRO A 140 7.35 -10.97 4.26
N THR A 141 7.44 -11.23 5.56
CA THR A 141 7.10 -10.23 6.57
C THR A 141 8.21 -9.18 6.68
N PHE A 142 7.82 -7.91 6.78
CA PHE A 142 8.70 -6.77 7.11
C PHE A 142 8.38 -6.30 8.51
N PHE A 143 9.34 -6.33 9.45
CA PHE A 143 9.16 -5.78 10.80
C PHE A 143 7.79 -6.11 11.46
N GLY A 144 7.29 -7.33 11.24
CA GLY A 144 6.00 -7.82 11.75
C GLY A 144 4.79 -7.69 10.81
N ASN A 145 4.88 -6.94 9.71
CA ASN A 145 3.80 -6.72 8.73
C ASN A 145 3.96 -7.60 7.48
N THR A 146 2.85 -8.14 6.98
CA THR A 146 2.86 -8.95 5.75
C THR A 146 3.03 -8.06 4.53
N SER A 147 4.03 -8.32 3.69
CA SER A 147 4.22 -7.55 2.46
C SER A 147 3.38 -8.07 1.30
N VAL A 148 3.01 -7.14 0.41
CA VAL A 148 2.48 -7.43 -0.91
C VAL A 148 3.63 -7.61 -1.87
N ARG A 149 3.64 -8.73 -2.61
CA ARG A 149 4.63 -9.02 -3.64
C ARG A 149 4.10 -8.72 -5.03
N MET A 150 4.87 -7.95 -5.76
CA MET A 150 4.64 -7.67 -7.17
C MET A 150 5.93 -7.82 -7.96
N GLU A 151 5.84 -8.21 -9.22
CA GLU A 151 7.02 -8.49 -10.05
C GLU A 151 6.83 -7.98 -11.47
N ASN A 152 7.93 -7.65 -12.12
CA ASN A 152 8.03 -7.45 -13.57
C ASN A 152 9.16 -8.35 -14.12
N ASP A 153 9.59 -8.14 -15.37
CA ASP A 153 10.61 -8.99 -16.00
C ASP A 153 12.01 -8.90 -15.37
N GLN A 154 12.30 -7.82 -14.64
CA GLN A 154 13.65 -7.53 -14.14
C GLN A 154 13.72 -7.49 -12.60
N TYR A 155 12.66 -7.05 -11.94
CA TYR A 155 12.62 -6.73 -10.52
C TYR A 155 11.46 -7.38 -9.80
N ILE A 156 11.68 -7.60 -8.50
CA ILE A 156 10.69 -7.95 -7.51
C ILE A 156 10.50 -6.71 -6.63
N ARG A 157 9.27 -6.21 -6.57
CA ARG A 157 8.86 -5.18 -5.62
C ARG A 157 8.05 -5.82 -4.52
N LEU A 158 8.46 -5.56 -3.30
CA LEU A 158 7.70 -5.89 -2.11
C LEU A 158 7.34 -4.62 -1.39
N HIS A 159 6.11 -4.49 -0.88
CA HIS A 159 5.75 -3.32 -0.09
C HIS A 159 4.82 -3.66 1.06
N THR A 160 4.90 -2.88 2.14
CA THR A 160 3.95 -2.92 3.26
C THR A 160 3.70 -1.49 3.73
N THR A 161 2.55 -1.27 4.34
CA THR A 161 2.23 -0.01 5.02
C THR A 161 2.25 -0.21 6.54
N THR A 162 2.64 0.83 7.27
CA THR A 162 2.31 1.01 8.69
C THR A 162 1.29 2.14 8.84
N ASP A 163 1.01 2.53 10.08
CA ASP A 163 0.26 3.75 10.40
C ASP A 163 1.02 5.04 10.02
N GLN A 164 2.35 4.98 9.94
CA GLN A 164 3.21 6.14 9.68
C GLN A 164 3.63 6.28 8.22
N ALA A 165 4.10 5.20 7.57
CA ALA A 165 4.68 5.25 6.23
C ALA A 165 4.46 3.96 5.41
N LEU A 166 4.70 4.07 4.11
CA LEU A 166 4.75 2.99 3.13
C LEU A 166 6.22 2.61 2.90
N TYR A 167 6.52 1.32 2.98
CA TYR A 167 7.87 0.79 2.88
C TYR A 167 7.97 -0.17 1.69
N VAL A 168 8.99 0.03 0.86
CA VAL A 168 9.15 -0.69 -0.41
C VAL A 168 10.56 -1.25 -0.52
N VAL A 169 10.67 -2.51 -0.91
CA VAL A 169 11.93 -3.15 -1.27
C VAL A 169 11.87 -3.47 -2.75
N ILE A 170 12.88 -3.02 -3.50
CA ILE A 170 13.06 -3.34 -4.92
C ILE A 170 14.38 -4.09 -5.05
N LEU A 171 14.31 -5.30 -5.60
CA LEU A 171 15.47 -6.18 -5.79
C LEU A 171 15.38 -6.87 -7.16
N PRO A 172 16.52 -7.20 -7.79
CA PRO A 172 16.53 -7.90 -9.07
C PRO A 172 16.01 -9.33 -8.93
N ARG A 173 15.38 -9.85 -10.00
CA ARG A 173 14.84 -11.22 -10.03
C ARG A 173 15.90 -12.31 -9.79
N SER A 174 17.18 -12.02 -10.05
CA SER A 174 18.33 -12.86 -9.71
C SER A 174 18.30 -13.30 -8.23
N LEU A 175 17.84 -12.42 -7.35
CA LEU A 175 17.76 -12.63 -5.89
C LEU A 175 16.45 -13.29 -5.43
N SER A 176 15.58 -13.76 -6.33
CA SER A 176 14.26 -14.33 -6.03
C SER A 176 14.24 -15.43 -4.95
N LYS A 177 15.31 -16.23 -4.85
CA LYS A 177 15.46 -17.30 -3.85
C LYS A 177 15.90 -16.80 -2.47
N GLN A 178 16.48 -15.60 -2.40
CA GLN A 178 17.05 -15.02 -1.19
C GLN A 178 16.12 -14.00 -0.52
N VAL A 179 15.03 -13.63 -1.20
CA VAL A 179 14.06 -12.60 -0.79
C VAL A 179 13.71 -12.69 0.70
N SER A 180 13.26 -13.85 1.20
CA SER A 180 12.87 -13.98 2.61
C SER A 180 14.04 -13.76 3.58
N SER A 181 15.25 -14.19 3.21
CA SER A 181 16.44 -13.99 4.04
C SER A 181 16.84 -12.52 4.08
N LEU A 182 16.85 -11.84 2.92
CA LEU A 182 17.17 -10.43 2.80
C LEU A 182 16.20 -9.58 3.62
N CYS A 183 14.90 -9.85 3.47
CA CYS A 183 13.86 -9.12 4.18
C CYS A 183 13.90 -9.35 5.70
N GLY A 184 14.43 -10.49 6.17
CA GLY A 184 14.64 -10.76 7.59
C GLY A 184 15.65 -9.82 8.27
N PHE A 185 16.52 -9.18 7.50
CA PHE A 185 17.48 -8.20 8.01
C PHE A 185 16.98 -6.76 8.00
N LEU A 186 15.78 -6.50 7.49
CA LEU A 186 15.21 -5.15 7.46
C LEU A 186 14.72 -4.72 8.84
N LYS A 187 14.96 -3.45 9.19
CA LYS A 187 14.43 -2.80 10.39
C LYS A 187 13.98 -1.38 10.10
N LEU A 188 13.12 -0.89 10.97
CA LEU A 188 12.77 0.52 11.03
C LEU A 188 13.74 1.25 11.96
N TYR A 189 14.34 2.31 11.46
CA TYR A 189 15.23 3.20 12.18
C TYR A 189 14.57 4.57 12.33
N THR A 190 14.31 4.98 13.57
CA THR A 190 13.80 6.32 13.85
C THR A 190 14.98 7.29 13.78
N ILE A 191 14.93 8.22 12.83
CA ILE A 191 15.81 9.37 12.84
C ILE A 191 15.33 10.29 13.94
N ARG A 192 16.14 10.47 14.97
CA ARG A 192 15.80 11.34 16.09
C ARG A 192 15.94 12.79 15.64
N ASN A 193 14.83 13.50 15.45
CA ASN A 193 14.81 14.95 15.42
C ASN A 193 14.93 15.44 16.87
N ASP A 194 16.10 15.96 17.26
CA ASP A 194 16.34 16.55 18.60
C ASP A 194 15.61 17.90 18.82
N ASN A 195 14.46 18.13 18.16
CA ASN A 195 13.68 19.36 18.27
C ASN A 195 12.51 19.27 19.28
N GLU A 196 12.49 18.27 20.15
CA GLU A 196 11.65 18.29 21.35
C GLU A 196 12.48 18.70 22.58
N GLN A 197 12.65 20.02 22.76
CA GLN A 197 12.89 20.67 24.05
C GLN A 197 11.83 21.73 24.30
#